data_AF-A0A3Q2T7T4-F1
#
_entry.id   AF-A0A3Q2T7T4-F1
#
_cell.length_a   1.000
_cell.length_b   1.000
_cell.length_c   1.000
_cell.angle_alpha   90.00
_cell.angle_beta   90.00
_cell.angle_gamma   90.00
#
_symmetry.space_group_name_H-M   'P 1'
#
loop_
_entity.id
_entity.type
_entity.pdbx_description
1 polymer ?
#
loop_
_entity_poly.entity_id
_entity_poly.type
_entity_poly.pdbx_seq_one_letter_code
_entity_poly.pdbx_strand_id
1 'polypeptide(L)'
;MRACFPSRQLAGGVILGVALWLRHDSQTSNLLILQFEGQQAPGTFYISVYILIAVGALMMLVGFLGCYGAIQESQCLLGTFFFFLVILFACEVAAAIWGFMNRDTMSKELINFYDAAYIKAVDVSGSPSKDAAISVLGAFHTTLDCCGKGDDTPLFQQVKATICPPRILSSPKPKSCHSELVSLFSEKLYLIGLAALVVAVIMVSNRLRMHRAHSLS
;
A
#
# COMPACT_ATOMS: atom_id res chain seq x y z
N MET A 1 5.19 -32.66 3.82
CA MET A 1 4.14 -31.76 3.29
C MET A 1 3.93 -30.61 4.26
N ARG A 2 4.76 -29.55 4.19
CA ARG A 2 4.55 -28.36 5.01
C ARG A 2 3.50 -27.50 4.31
N ALA A 3 2.40 -27.24 5.00
CA ALA A 3 1.32 -26.37 4.55
C ALA A 3 1.91 -25.09 3.97
N CYS A 4 1.61 -24.83 2.70
CA CYS A 4 2.03 -23.60 2.07
C CYS A 4 1.42 -22.43 2.84
N PHE A 5 2.26 -21.51 3.31
CA PHE A 5 1.91 -20.44 4.25
C PHE A 5 0.62 -19.71 3.83
N PRO A 6 -0.53 -19.95 4.49
CA PRO A 6 -1.81 -19.36 4.08
C PRO A 6 -1.85 -17.84 4.32
N SER A 7 -1.04 -17.31 5.23
CA SER A 7 -1.12 -15.89 5.65
C SER A 7 -0.76 -14.88 4.56
N ARG A 8 0.18 -15.18 3.65
CA ARG A 8 0.59 -14.24 2.58
C ARG A 8 -0.38 -14.24 1.39
N GLN A 9 -0.99 -15.38 1.06
CA GLN A 9 -2.00 -15.45 -0.01
C GLN A 9 -3.30 -14.75 0.41
N LEU A 10 -3.68 -14.87 1.68
CA LEU A 10 -4.85 -14.19 2.23
C LEU A 10 -4.72 -12.66 2.09
N ALA A 11 -3.53 -12.09 2.32
CA ALA A 11 -3.30 -10.67 2.13
C ALA A 11 -3.54 -10.21 0.67
N GLY A 12 -3.08 -10.98 -0.32
CA GLY A 12 -3.32 -10.66 -1.74
C GLY A 12 -4.80 -10.74 -2.13
N GLY A 13 -5.51 -11.75 -1.63
CA GLY A 13 -6.96 -11.90 -1.83
C GLY A 13 -7.76 -10.76 -1.19
N VAL A 14 -7.39 -10.31 0.01
CA VAL A 14 -8.01 -9.16 0.66
C VAL A 14 -7.81 -7.87 -0.15
N ILE A 15 -6.59 -7.62 -0.63
CA ILE A 15 -6.30 -6.42 -1.46
C ILE A 15 -7.13 -6.42 -2.75
N LEU A 16 -7.21 -7.56 -3.44
CA LEU A 16 -8.06 -7.72 -4.64
C LEU A 16 -9.53 -7.49 -4.33
N GLY A 17 -10.02 -8.07 -3.22
CA GLY A 17 -11.40 -7.90 -2.77
C GLY A 17 -11.73 -6.43 -2.51
N VAL A 18 -10.86 -5.72 -1.80
CA VAL A 18 -11.00 -4.27 -1.56
C VAL A 18 -10.96 -3.46 -2.85
N ALA A 19 -10.06 -3.80 -3.78
CA ALA A 19 -9.94 -3.09 -5.06
C ALA A 19 -11.18 -3.29 -5.96
N LEU A 20 -11.70 -4.51 -6.03
CA LEU A 20 -12.93 -4.82 -6.76
C LEU A 20 -14.16 -4.18 -6.10
N TRP A 21 -14.21 -4.17 -4.77
CA TRP A 21 -15.25 -3.47 -4.01
C TRP A 21 -15.27 -1.97 -4.34
N LEU A 22 -14.10 -1.30 -4.29
CA LEU A 22 -13.96 0.12 -4.65
C LEU A 22 -14.36 0.41 -6.10
N ARG A 23 -14.19 -0.54 -7.03
CA ARG A 23 -14.59 -0.38 -8.42
C ARG A 23 -16.10 -0.53 -8.63
N HIS A 24 -16.75 -1.37 -7.83
CA HIS A 24 -18.15 -1.75 -8.00
C HIS A 24 -19.13 -0.90 -7.20
N ASP A 25 -18.69 -0.29 -6.09
CA ASP A 25 -19.55 0.58 -5.29
C ASP A 25 -19.86 1.91 -6.03
N SER A 26 -21.11 2.02 -6.49
CA SER A 26 -21.62 3.15 -7.29
C SER A 26 -21.81 4.45 -6.49
N GLN A 27 -21.84 4.38 -5.16
CA GLN A 27 -21.93 5.55 -4.29
C GLN A 27 -20.56 6.23 -4.13
N THR A 28 -19.49 5.43 -4.06
CA THR A 28 -18.13 5.95 -3.89
C THR A 28 -17.67 6.71 -5.14
N SER A 29 -17.94 6.18 -6.34
CA SER A 29 -17.57 6.81 -7.61
C SER A 29 -18.25 8.16 -7.84
N ASN A 30 -19.54 8.28 -7.53
CA ASN A 30 -20.31 9.52 -7.72
C ASN A 30 -19.96 10.62 -6.70
N LEU A 31 -19.72 10.28 -5.44
CA LEU A 31 -19.30 11.26 -4.41
C LEU A 31 -17.87 11.78 -4.61
N LEU A 32 -16.96 10.96 -5.15
CA LEU A 32 -15.59 11.38 -5.47
C LEU A 32 -15.51 12.22 -6.75
N ILE A 33 -16.45 12.04 -7.69
CA ILE A 33 -16.62 12.88 -8.88
C ILE A 33 -17.11 14.28 -8.49
N LEU A 34 -18.04 14.40 -7.54
CA LEU A 34 -18.55 15.70 -7.07
C LEU A 34 -17.50 16.55 -6.33
N GLN A 35 -16.47 15.94 -5.75
CA GLN A 35 -15.42 16.68 -5.04
C GLN A 35 -14.31 17.22 -5.97
N PHE A 36 -14.33 16.83 -7.26
CA PHE A 36 -13.36 17.23 -8.29
C PHE A 36 -13.98 18.12 -9.39
N GLU A 37 -15.19 18.67 -9.17
CA GLU A 37 -15.81 19.66 -10.08
C GLU A 37 -15.07 21.01 -10.02
N GLY A 38 -14.00 21.12 -10.81
CA GLY A 38 -13.30 22.39 -11.05
C GLY A 38 -12.18 22.36 -12.10
N GLN A 39 -11.65 21.18 -12.45
CA GLN A 39 -10.73 20.99 -13.58
C GLN A 39 -10.98 19.61 -14.22
N GLN A 40 -10.90 19.54 -15.55
CA GLN A 40 -11.30 18.40 -16.39
C GLN A 40 -11.00 17.01 -15.78
N ALA A 41 -12.01 16.12 -15.86
CA ALA A 41 -12.08 14.75 -15.34
C ALA A 41 -10.72 14.02 -15.21
N PRO A 42 -10.32 13.54 -14.01
CA PRO A 42 -9.01 12.95 -13.85
C PRO A 42 -9.07 11.46 -14.20
N GLY A 43 -8.39 11.06 -15.28
CA GLY A 43 -8.08 9.64 -15.53
C GLY A 43 -7.25 9.00 -14.41
N THR A 44 -6.64 9.79 -13.52
CA THR A 44 -5.71 9.35 -12.47
C THR A 44 -6.37 8.48 -11.39
N PHE A 45 -7.64 8.72 -11.04
CA PHE A 45 -8.34 7.88 -10.06
C PHE A 45 -8.62 6.47 -10.61
N TYR A 46 -9.17 6.38 -11.82
CA TYR A 46 -9.35 5.10 -12.50
C TYR A 46 -8.01 4.38 -12.61
N ILE A 47 -6.96 5.09 -13.04
CA ILE A 47 -5.60 4.54 -13.11
C ILE A 47 -5.17 3.95 -11.75
N SER A 48 -5.38 4.65 -10.63
CA SER A 48 -5.00 4.15 -9.30
C SER A 48 -5.74 2.86 -8.88
N VAL A 49 -7.04 2.77 -9.16
CA VAL A 49 -7.85 1.57 -8.85
C VAL A 49 -7.42 0.40 -9.76
N TYR A 50 -7.17 0.64 -11.05
CA TYR A 50 -6.66 -0.37 -11.96
C TYR A 50 -5.26 -0.87 -11.55
N ILE A 51 -4.39 0.03 -11.07
CA ILE A 51 -3.08 -0.35 -10.52
C ILE A 51 -3.27 -1.25 -9.28
N LEU A 52 -4.19 -0.91 -8.37
CA LEU A 52 -4.45 -1.72 -7.18
C LEU A 52 -4.97 -3.13 -7.54
N ILE A 53 -5.85 -3.24 -8.54
CA ILE A 53 -6.32 -4.52 -9.08
C ILE A 53 -5.16 -5.32 -9.69
N ALA A 54 -4.32 -4.68 -10.51
CA ALA A 54 -3.18 -5.33 -11.15
C ALA A 54 -2.15 -5.85 -10.14
N VAL A 55 -1.79 -5.05 -9.13
CA VAL A 55 -0.87 -5.45 -8.05
C VAL A 55 -1.48 -6.58 -7.23
N GLY A 56 -2.76 -6.49 -6.85
CA GLY A 56 -3.43 -7.54 -6.11
C GLY A 56 -3.49 -8.87 -6.87
N ALA A 57 -3.81 -8.84 -8.17
CA ALA A 57 -3.81 -10.01 -9.04
C ALA A 57 -2.42 -10.62 -9.20
N LEU A 58 -1.40 -9.78 -9.39
CA LEU A 58 -0.01 -10.23 -9.48
C LEU A 58 0.46 -10.90 -8.19
N MET A 59 0.14 -10.34 -7.03
CA MET A 59 0.47 -10.92 -5.73
C MET A 59 -0.24 -12.26 -5.50
N MET A 60 -1.50 -12.39 -5.92
CA MET A 60 -2.25 -13.65 -5.84
C MET A 60 -1.67 -14.72 -6.77
N LEU A 61 -1.30 -14.35 -8.01
CA LEU A 61 -0.68 -15.25 -8.99
C LEU A 61 0.69 -15.74 -8.52
N VAL A 62 1.57 -14.84 -8.08
CA VAL A 62 2.90 -15.19 -7.56
C VAL A 62 2.77 -16.04 -6.30
N GLY A 63 1.80 -15.74 -5.43
CA GLY A 63 1.49 -16.56 -4.26
C GLY A 63 1.01 -17.97 -4.63
N PHE A 64 0.14 -18.09 -5.63
CA PHE A 64 -0.36 -19.38 -6.13
C PHE A 64 0.76 -20.22 -6.74
N LEU A 65 1.56 -19.64 -7.63
CA LEU A 65 2.73 -20.31 -8.23
C LEU A 65 3.75 -20.73 -7.17
N GLY A 66 3.95 -19.93 -6.13
CA GLY A 66 4.81 -20.28 -4.99
C GLY A 66 4.31 -21.51 -4.24
N CYS A 67 3.00 -21.63 -4.02
CA CYS A 67 2.43 -22.78 -3.33
C CYS A 67 2.33 -24.04 -4.19
N TYR A 68 1.90 -23.91 -5.45
CA TYR A 68 1.91 -25.03 -6.37
C TYR A 68 3.34 -25.51 -6.65
N GLY A 69 4.32 -24.59 -6.72
CA GLY A 69 5.74 -24.89 -6.86
C GLY A 69 6.30 -25.73 -5.72
N ALA A 70 5.86 -25.47 -4.48
CA ALA A 70 6.26 -26.25 -3.32
C ALA A 70 5.62 -27.63 -3.24
N ILE A 71 4.42 -27.82 -3.83
CA ILE A 71 3.68 -29.09 -3.80
C ILE A 71 4.14 -30.02 -4.92
N GLN A 72 4.42 -29.49 -6.11
CA GLN A 72 4.58 -30.30 -7.31
C GLN A 72 6.04 -30.70 -7.61
N GLU A 73 7.02 -30.24 -6.81
CA GLU A 73 8.48 -30.43 -7.01
C GLU A 73 8.96 -30.23 -8.47
N SER A 74 8.18 -29.52 -9.28
CA SER A 74 8.42 -29.37 -10.71
C SER A 74 9.39 -28.24 -10.97
N GLN A 75 10.51 -28.57 -11.59
CA GLN A 75 11.57 -27.61 -11.96
C GLN A 75 11.05 -26.48 -12.87
N CYS A 76 10.08 -26.77 -13.74
CA CYS A 76 9.48 -25.78 -14.65
C CYS A 76 8.70 -24.71 -13.87
N LEU A 77 7.90 -25.11 -12.87
CA LEU A 77 7.09 -24.19 -12.07
C LEU A 77 7.96 -23.34 -11.12
N LEU A 78 9.09 -23.91 -10.65
CA LEU A 78 10.06 -23.17 -9.86
C LEU A 78 10.81 -22.12 -10.71
N GLY A 79 11.09 -22.45 -11.97
CA GLY A 79 11.71 -21.55 -12.95
C GLY A 79 10.82 -20.36 -13.30
N THR A 80 9.53 -20.58 -13.57
CA THR A 80 8.58 -19.48 -13.85
C THR A 80 8.42 -18.55 -12.65
N PHE A 81 8.35 -19.09 -11.43
CA PHE A 81 8.34 -18.27 -10.23
C PHE A 81 9.61 -17.40 -10.09
N PHE A 82 10.79 -17.97 -10.36
CA PHE A 82 12.05 -17.21 -10.31
C PHE A 82 12.08 -16.10 -11.37
N PHE A 83 11.58 -16.38 -12.58
CA PHE A 83 11.47 -15.38 -13.64
C PHE A 83 10.58 -14.20 -13.24
N PHE A 84 9.40 -14.46 -12.65
CA PHE A 84 8.54 -13.39 -12.13
C PHE A 84 9.22 -12.58 -11.01
N LEU A 85 9.99 -13.21 -10.13
CA LEU A 85 10.74 -12.48 -9.11
C LEU A 85 11.81 -11.56 -9.69
N VAL A 86 12.52 -11.98 -10.73
CA VAL A 86 13.53 -11.14 -11.40
C VAL A 86 12.86 -9.93 -12.05
N ILE A 87 11.71 -10.12 -12.71
CA ILE A 87 10.93 -9.01 -13.29
C ILE A 87 10.47 -8.05 -12.19
N LEU A 88 9.93 -8.56 -11.08
CA LEU A 88 9.51 -7.73 -9.96
C LEU A 88 10.66 -6.91 -9.38
N PHE A 89 11.83 -7.51 -9.23
CA PHE A 89 13.04 -6.81 -8.77
C PHE A 89 13.46 -5.69 -9.74
N ALA A 90 13.44 -5.95 -11.05
CA ALA A 90 13.74 -4.94 -12.05
C ALA A 90 12.73 -3.77 -12.02
N CYS A 91 11.43 -4.08 -11.88
CA CYS A 91 10.37 -3.08 -11.72
C CYS A 91 10.55 -2.25 -10.44
N GLU A 92 10.94 -2.88 -9.32
CA GLU A 92 11.18 -2.20 -8.05
C GLU A 92 12.35 -1.21 -8.15
N VAL A 93 13.45 -1.60 -8.79
CA VAL A 93 14.60 -0.70 -9.04
C VAL A 93 14.20 0.45 -9.98
N ALA A 94 13.47 0.16 -11.06
CA ALA A 94 13.00 1.19 -11.99
C ALA A 94 12.05 2.19 -11.30
N ALA A 95 11.11 1.71 -10.49
CA ALA A 95 10.19 2.54 -9.72
C ALA A 95 10.93 3.37 -8.65
N ALA A 96 11.94 2.81 -7.99
CA ALA A 96 12.75 3.52 -7.01
C ALA A 96 13.52 4.69 -7.66
N ILE A 97 14.15 4.47 -8.83
CA ILE A 97 14.87 5.52 -9.57
C ILE A 97 13.88 6.59 -10.02
N TRP A 98 12.76 6.20 -10.62
CA TRP A 98 11.73 7.13 -11.07
C TRP A 98 11.15 7.96 -9.92
N GLY A 99 10.83 7.30 -8.79
CA GLY A 99 10.31 7.93 -7.60
C GLY A 99 11.31 8.90 -6.97
N PHE A 100 12.61 8.59 -7.04
CA PHE A 100 13.67 9.48 -6.58
C PHE A 100 13.80 10.74 -7.46
N MET A 101 13.78 10.56 -8.79
CA MET A 101 13.85 11.69 -9.74
C MET A 101 12.63 12.61 -9.62
N ASN A 102 11.44 12.05 -9.37
CA ASN A 102 10.16 12.77 -9.33
C ASN A 102 9.56 12.82 -7.92
N ARG A 103 10.40 12.94 -6.89
CA ARG A 103 9.97 12.89 -5.47
C ARG A 103 8.87 13.88 -5.12
N ASP A 104 8.92 15.10 -5.68
CA ASP A 104 7.93 16.16 -5.41
C ASP A 104 6.55 15.81 -5.96
N THR A 105 6.51 15.12 -7.10
CA THR A 105 5.26 14.60 -7.70
C THR A 105 4.72 13.45 -6.86
N MET A 106 5.59 12.53 -6.43
CA MET A 106 5.20 11.39 -5.59
C MET A 106 4.67 11.82 -4.23
N SER A 107 5.28 12.83 -3.59
CA SER A 107 4.78 13.35 -2.32
C SER A 107 3.39 13.97 -2.47
N LYS A 108 3.12 14.66 -3.58
CA LYS A 108 1.80 15.26 -3.85
C LYS A 108 0.73 14.19 -4.08
N GLU A 109 1.02 13.18 -4.87
CA GLU A 109 0.11 12.05 -5.09
C GLU A 109 -0.23 11.33 -3.79
N LEU A 110 0.77 11.09 -2.94
CA LEU A 110 0.56 10.41 -1.67
C LEU A 110 -0.20 11.29 -0.66
N ILE A 111 0.01 12.60 -0.68
CA ILE A 111 -0.81 13.57 0.05
C ILE A 111 -2.27 13.54 -0.42
N ASN A 112 -2.51 13.51 -1.74
CA ASN A 112 -3.86 13.43 -2.29
C ASN A 112 -4.55 12.12 -1.89
N PHE A 113 -3.80 11.01 -1.89
CA PHE A 113 -4.30 9.73 -1.39
C PHE A 113 -4.69 9.78 0.09
N TYR A 114 -3.83 10.38 0.92
CA TYR A 114 -4.12 10.59 2.34
C TYR A 114 -5.37 11.45 2.53
N ASP A 115 -5.53 12.54 1.77
CA ASP A 115 -6.71 13.40 1.83
C ASP A 115 -7.99 12.65 1.44
N ALA A 116 -7.94 11.83 0.39
CA ALA A 116 -9.07 11.01 -0.02
C ALA A 116 -9.47 9.99 1.07
N ALA A 117 -8.49 9.33 1.69
CA ALA A 117 -8.74 8.39 2.79
C ALA A 117 -9.28 9.11 4.05
N TYR A 118 -8.72 10.28 4.36
CA TYR A 118 -9.17 11.12 5.48
C TYR A 118 -10.63 11.53 5.31
N ILE A 119 -11.02 12.02 4.14
CA ILE A 119 -12.41 12.42 3.87
C ILE A 119 -13.37 11.24 4.03
N LYS A 120 -12.97 10.03 3.61
CA LYS A 120 -13.76 8.80 3.83
C LYS A 120 -13.86 8.38 5.29
N ALA A 121 -12.82 8.59 6.08
CA ALA A 121 -12.81 8.26 7.50
C ALA A 121 -13.68 9.23 8.34
N VAL A 122 -13.70 10.50 7.93
CA VAL A 122 -14.45 11.57 8.62
C VAL A 122 -15.92 11.61 8.17
N ASP A 123 -16.26 11.02 7.02
CA ASP A 123 -17.64 10.93 6.54
C ASP A 123 -18.57 10.28 7.58
N VAL A 124 -19.71 10.91 7.77
CA VAL A 124 -20.73 10.56 8.77
C VAL A 124 -21.68 9.49 8.22
N SER A 125 -21.69 9.25 6.91
CA SER A 125 -22.66 8.38 6.21
C SER A 125 -22.54 6.86 6.49
N GLY A 126 -21.77 6.42 7.49
CA GLY A 126 -21.82 5.03 7.98
C GLY A 126 -21.53 3.96 6.92
N SER A 127 -20.65 4.25 5.95
CA SER A 127 -20.32 3.28 4.91
C SER A 127 -19.46 2.13 5.47
N PRO A 128 -19.56 0.90 4.92
CA PRO A 128 -18.66 -0.21 5.28
C PRO A 128 -17.18 0.08 4.97
N SER A 129 -16.90 1.14 4.22
CA SER A 129 -15.56 1.62 3.88
C SER A 129 -14.92 2.52 4.95
N LYS A 130 -15.68 2.96 5.96
CA LYS A 130 -15.18 3.81 7.04
C LYS A 130 -14.13 3.11 7.90
N ASP A 131 -14.40 1.88 8.33
CA ASP A 131 -13.48 1.12 9.20
C ASP A 131 -12.16 0.81 8.46
N ALA A 132 -12.24 0.50 7.16
CA ALA A 132 -11.07 0.30 6.32
C ALA A 132 -10.25 1.61 6.19
N ALA A 133 -10.91 2.75 5.97
CA ALA A 133 -10.25 4.05 5.89
C ALA A 133 -9.59 4.44 7.22
N ILE A 134 -10.25 4.21 8.37
CA ILE A 134 -9.70 4.44 9.70
C ILE A 134 -8.47 3.55 9.94
N SER A 135 -8.51 2.28 9.53
CA SER A 135 -7.37 1.37 9.65
C SER A 135 -6.15 1.85 8.85
N VAL A 136 -6.37 2.26 7.59
CA VAL A 136 -5.32 2.85 6.74
C VAL A 136 -4.75 4.11 7.40
N LEU A 137 -5.63 5.01 7.84
CA LEU A 137 -5.25 6.27 8.45
C LEU A 137 -4.49 6.09 9.78
N GLY A 138 -4.91 5.11 10.59
CA GLY A 138 -4.21 4.72 11.82
C GLY A 138 -2.79 4.20 11.57
N ALA A 139 -2.57 3.48 10.47
CA ALA A 139 -1.23 3.07 10.04
C ALA A 139 -0.36 4.28 9.68
N PHE A 140 -0.89 5.25 8.92
CA PHE A 140 -0.19 6.51 8.65
C PHE A 140 0.17 7.25 9.94
N HIS A 141 -0.82 7.46 10.81
CA HIS A 141 -0.62 8.20 12.05
C HIS A 141 0.42 7.56 12.96
N THR A 142 0.39 6.24 13.10
CA THR A 142 1.35 5.51 13.95
C THR A 142 2.75 5.44 13.34
N THR A 143 2.84 5.30 12.01
CA THR A 143 4.14 5.15 11.32
C THR A 143 4.88 6.49 11.19
N LEU A 144 4.14 7.57 10.98
CA LEU A 144 4.67 8.91 10.77
C LEU A 144 4.66 9.78 12.03
N ASP A 145 4.03 9.32 13.11
CA ASP A 145 3.83 10.11 14.34
C ASP A 145 3.17 11.48 14.05
N CYS A 146 2.14 11.44 13.20
CA CYS A 146 1.36 12.61 12.78
C CYS A 146 -0.14 12.34 12.96
N CYS A 147 -0.98 13.38 12.99
CA CYS A 147 -2.42 13.19 12.88
C CYS A 147 -3.12 14.32 12.14
N GLY A 148 -4.02 13.96 11.22
CA GLY A 148 -4.87 14.91 10.50
C GLY A 148 -4.11 15.70 9.43
N LYS A 149 -4.83 16.61 8.78
CA LYS A 149 -4.28 17.46 7.71
C LYS A 149 -3.64 18.76 8.24
N GLY A 150 -3.83 19.05 9.53
CA GLY A 150 -3.38 20.28 10.17
C GLY A 150 -4.46 21.37 10.24
N ASP A 151 -5.72 21.01 9.98
CA ASP A 151 -6.90 21.84 10.14
C ASP A 151 -7.67 21.49 11.42
N ASP A 152 -7.96 22.50 12.24
CA ASP A 152 -8.78 22.37 13.45
C ASP A 152 -10.28 22.50 13.11
N THR A 153 -10.75 21.78 12.09
CA THR A 153 -12.17 21.83 11.73
C THR A 153 -13.04 21.26 12.87
N PRO A 154 -14.25 21.82 13.11
CA PRO A 154 -15.12 21.34 14.18
C PRO A 154 -15.52 19.87 13.96
N LEU A 155 -15.57 19.43 12.71
CA LEU A 155 -15.76 18.03 12.33
C LEU A 155 -14.57 17.17 12.76
N PHE A 156 -13.33 17.63 12.54
CA PHE A 156 -12.12 16.95 12.99
C PHE A 156 -12.08 16.79 14.51
N GLN A 157 -12.47 17.82 15.28
CA GLN A 157 -12.53 17.74 16.74
C GLN A 157 -13.43 16.60 17.25
N GLN A 158 -14.55 16.33 16.57
CA GLN A 158 -15.47 15.26 16.95
C GLN A 158 -14.92 13.85 16.69
N VAL A 159 -14.11 13.70 15.64
CA VAL A 159 -13.56 12.39 15.20
C VAL A 159 -12.12 12.17 15.64
N LYS A 160 -11.45 13.19 16.19
CA LYS A 160 -10.05 13.18 16.60
C LYS A 160 -9.69 12.00 17.51
N ALA A 161 -10.56 11.70 18.48
CA ALA A 161 -10.35 10.60 19.42
C ALA A 161 -10.44 9.20 18.77
N THR A 162 -11.19 9.08 17.68
CA THR A 162 -11.37 7.82 16.93
C THR A 162 -10.26 7.61 15.91
N ILE A 163 -9.76 8.71 15.34
CA ILE A 163 -8.83 8.70 14.20
C ILE A 163 -7.36 8.83 14.63
N CYS A 164 -7.07 9.60 15.69
CA CYS A 164 -5.70 9.80 16.16
C CYS A 164 -5.28 8.74 17.21
N PRO A 165 -4.04 8.26 17.17
CA PRO A 165 -3.47 7.45 18.24
C PRO A 165 -3.43 8.19 19.57
N PRO A 166 -3.63 7.51 20.71
CA PRO A 166 -3.64 8.14 22.04
C PRO A 166 -2.30 8.79 22.42
N ARG A 167 -1.18 8.27 21.91
CA ARG A 167 0.16 8.86 22.09
C ARG A 167 0.25 10.27 21.51
N ILE A 168 -0.35 10.47 20.34
CA ILE A 168 -0.35 11.75 19.62
C ILE A 168 -1.37 12.72 20.22
N LEU A 169 -2.47 12.20 20.76
CA LEU A 169 -3.48 13.00 21.48
C LEU A 169 -2.94 13.64 22.77
N SER A 170 -1.87 13.07 23.34
CA SER A 170 -1.20 13.57 24.54
C SER A 170 -0.21 14.71 24.27
N SER A 171 0.11 14.96 23.00
CA SER A 171 1.01 16.05 22.60
C SER A 171 0.28 17.39 22.49
N PRO A 172 0.87 18.50 22.97
CA PRO A 172 0.22 19.82 23.01
C PRO A 172 -0.11 20.39 21.62
N LYS A 173 0.54 19.93 20.55
CA LYS A 173 0.18 20.14 19.15
C LYS A 173 0.55 18.90 18.30
N PRO A 174 -0.41 18.13 17.78
CA PRO A 174 -0.11 17.03 16.86
C PRO A 174 0.42 17.60 15.54
N LYS A 175 1.45 16.97 14.96
CA LYS A 175 2.02 17.35 13.66
C LYS A 175 1.06 16.99 12.53
N SER A 176 1.03 17.79 11.46
CA SER A 176 0.23 17.47 10.28
C SER A 176 0.90 16.39 9.43
N CYS A 177 0.11 15.42 8.96
CA CYS A 177 0.65 14.34 8.13
C CYS A 177 1.14 14.85 6.77
N HIS A 178 0.58 15.92 6.22
CA HIS A 178 1.08 16.55 5.00
C HIS A 178 2.55 16.94 5.12
N SER A 179 2.93 17.60 6.22
CA SER A 179 4.33 18.03 6.43
C SER A 179 5.28 16.84 6.60
N GLU A 180 4.85 15.83 7.36
CA GLU A 180 5.69 14.67 7.64
C GLU A 180 5.83 13.76 6.40
N LEU A 181 4.81 13.70 5.55
CA LEU A 181 4.90 13.03 4.24
C LEU A 181 5.93 13.71 3.33
N VAL A 182 5.92 15.04 3.22
CA VAL A 182 6.96 15.76 2.44
C VAL A 182 8.34 15.54 3.05
N SER A 183 8.45 15.57 4.38
CA SER A 183 9.69 15.28 5.12
C SER A 183 10.23 13.88 4.81
N LEU A 184 9.36 12.86 4.79
CA LEU A 184 9.74 11.49 4.43
C LEU A 184 10.34 11.40 3.03
N PHE A 185 9.69 11.99 2.03
CA PHE A 185 10.17 11.94 0.65
C PHE A 185 11.44 12.77 0.41
N SER A 186 11.69 13.77 1.26
CA SER A 186 12.85 14.66 1.12
C SER A 186 14.09 14.15 1.86
N GLU A 187 13.93 13.69 3.09
CA GLU A 187 15.05 13.32 3.97
C GLU A 187 15.21 11.82 4.19
N LYS A 188 14.11 11.06 4.14
CA LYS A 188 14.08 9.65 4.59
C LYS A 188 13.88 8.65 3.45
N LEU A 189 13.69 9.11 2.22
CA LEU A 189 13.44 8.24 1.06
C LEU A 189 14.58 7.23 0.84
N TYR A 190 15.83 7.64 1.09
CA TYR A 190 16.98 6.73 1.01
C TYR A 190 16.89 5.56 2.01
N LEU A 191 16.37 5.78 3.22
CA LEU A 191 16.20 4.73 4.23
C LEU A 191 15.15 3.70 3.78
N ILE A 192 14.05 4.17 3.18
CA ILE A 192 13.01 3.29 2.64
C ILE A 192 13.58 2.45 1.49
N GLY A 193 14.31 3.07 0.57
CA GLY A 193 14.97 2.38 -0.53
C GLY A 193 15.99 1.33 -0.05
N LEU A 194 16.79 1.66 0.97
CA LEU A 194 17.75 0.73 1.56
C LEU A 194 17.04 -0.45 2.25
N ALA A 195 15.96 -0.21 3.01
CA ALA A 195 15.19 -1.26 3.65
C ALA A 195 14.56 -2.22 2.62
N ALA A 196 13.97 -1.67 1.54
CA ALA A 196 13.41 -2.45 0.45
C ALA A 196 14.48 -3.33 -0.23
N LEU A 197 15.66 -2.76 -0.51
CA LEU A 197 16.78 -3.49 -1.10
C LEU A 197 17.28 -4.63 -0.19
N VAL A 198 17.39 -4.39 1.12
CA VAL A 198 17.77 -5.43 2.09
C VAL A 198 16.74 -6.57 2.10
N VAL A 199 15.45 -6.24 2.10
CA VAL A 199 14.38 -7.24 2.06
C VAL A 199 14.42 -8.05 0.76
N ALA A 200 14.66 -7.41 -0.39
CA ALA A 200 14.83 -8.09 -1.66
C ALA A 200 16.04 -9.04 -1.65
N VAL A 201 17.20 -8.59 -1.15
CA VAL A 201 18.41 -9.41 -1.03
C VAL A 201 18.19 -10.60 -0.10
N ILE A 202 17.50 -10.43 1.03
CA ILE A 202 17.17 -11.52 1.95
C ILE A 202 16.25 -12.55 1.25
N MET A 203 15.24 -12.09 0.51
CA MET A 203 14.35 -12.98 -0.24
C MET A 203 15.12 -13.80 -1.29
N VAL A 204 16.03 -13.17 -2.02
CA VAL A 204 16.89 -13.83 -3.01
C VAL A 204 17.87 -14.80 -2.34
N SER A 205 18.53 -14.40 -1.25
CA SER A 205 19.51 -15.21 -0.54
C SER A 205 18.88 -16.45 0.10
N ASN A 206 17.73 -16.31 0.76
CA ASN A 206 16.98 -17.46 1.31
C ASN A 206 16.54 -18.43 0.21
N ARG A 207 16.17 -17.92 -0.97
CA ARG A 207 15.81 -18.75 -2.12
C ARG A 207 17.02 -19.48 -2.73
N LEU A 208 18.19 -18.83 -2.84
CA LEU A 208 19.42 -19.50 -3.27
C LEU A 208 19.85 -20.60 -2.29
N ARG A 209 19.72 -20.37 -0.98
CA ARG A 209 20.02 -21.39 0.05
C ARG A 209 19.10 -22.61 -0.10
N MET A 210 17.82 -22.37 -0.38
CA MET A 210 16.83 -23.43 -0.58
C MET A 210 17.13 -24.27 -1.85
N HIS A 211 17.54 -23.61 -2.94
CA HIS A 211 17.95 -24.31 -4.16
C HIS A 211 19.21 -25.15 -3.95
N ARG A 212 20.18 -24.67 -3.16
CA ARG A 212 21.40 -25.42 -2.86
C ARG A 212 21.13 -26.65 -1.99
N ALA A 213 20.20 -26.57 -1.05
CA ALA A 213 19.81 -27.72 -0.20
C ALA A 213 19.17 -28.86 -1.01
N HIS A 214 18.35 -28.53 -2.01
CA HIS A 214 17.70 -29.52 -2.88
C HIS A 214 18.63 -30.14 -3.94
N SER A 215 19.78 -29.51 -4.20
CA SER A 215 20.84 -30.03 -5.07
C SER A 215 21.78 -31.01 -4.36
N LEU A 216 21.70 -31.12 -3.03
CA LEU A 216 22.55 -31.94 -2.17
C LEU A 216 21.83 -33.18 -1.61
N SER A 217 20.54 -33.34 -1.92
CA SER A 217 19.68 -34.48 -1.59
C SER A 217 19.31 -35.24 -2.85
#